data_AF-A0A662H3U4-F1
#
_entry.id   AF-A0A662H3U4-F1
#
_cell.length_a   1.000
_cell.length_b   1.000
_cell.length_c   1.000
_cell.angle_alpha   90.00
_cell.angle_beta   90.00
_cell.angle_gamma   90.00
#
_symmetry.space_group_name_H-M   'P 1'
#
loop_
_entity.id
_entity.type
_entity.pdbx_description
1 polymer ?
#
loop_
_entity_poly.entity_id
_entity_poly.type
_entity_poly.pdbx_seq_one_letter_code
_entity_poly.pdbx_strand_id
1 'polypeptide(L)'
;LEFAKNNVLYLSRRYPNIKTEKIRGLLVIGLKSRMSKDEIDRLKSLNSRLHDYEIVTYDELSDRIKAFVKLLLLRFGPYTM
;
A
#
# COMPACT_ATOMS: atom_id res chain seq x y z
N LEU A 1 15.68 -5.83 2.51
CA LEU A 1 15.57 -4.36 2.62
C LEU A 1 16.19 -3.58 1.45
N GLU A 2 17.26 -4.07 0.81
CA GLU A 2 17.89 -3.40 -0.35
C GLU A 2 16.94 -3.14 -1.53
N PHE A 3 16.03 -4.08 -1.82
CA PHE A 3 15.09 -3.95 -2.93
C PHE A 3 14.14 -2.73 -2.79
N ALA A 4 13.73 -2.41 -1.56
CA ALA A 4 12.90 -1.24 -1.28
C ALA A 4 13.70 0.08 -1.41
N LYS A 5 14.96 0.09 -0.94
CA LYS A 5 15.86 1.25 -1.09
C LYS A 5 16.10 1.59 -2.57
N ASN A 6 16.29 0.60 -3.43
CA ASN A 6 16.49 0.81 -4.87
C ASN A 6 15.28 1.45 -5.56
N ASN A 7 14.06 1.11 -5.12
CA ASN A 7 12.85 1.70 -5.68
C ASN A 7 12.66 3.16 -5.28
N VAL A 8 12.99 3.54 -4.04
CA VAL A 8 12.91 4.94 -3.58
C VAL A 8 13.89 5.84 -4.36
N LEU A 9 15.11 5.36 -4.59
CA LEU A 9 16.14 6.09 -5.34
C LEU A 9 15.82 6.20 -6.84
N TYR A 10 15.17 5.19 -7.40
CA TYR A 10 14.66 5.23 -8.77
C TYR A 10 13.49 6.23 -8.91
N LEU A 11 12.54 6.19 -7.98
CA LEU A 11 11.37 7.08 -7.98
C LEU A 11 11.77 8.55 -7.78
N SER A 12 12.73 8.84 -6.92
CA SER A 12 13.23 10.21 -6.69
C SER A 12 13.94 10.79 -7.91
N ARG A 13 14.67 9.96 -8.68
CA ARG A 13 15.32 10.37 -9.93
C ARG A 13 14.31 10.61 -11.05
N ARG A 14 13.28 9.76 -11.16
CA ARG A 14 12.27 9.85 -12.22
C ARG A 14 11.24 10.96 -11.96
N TYR A 15 10.98 11.27 -10.69
CA TYR A 15 10.03 12.29 -10.27
C TYR A 15 10.66 13.22 -9.22
N PRO A 16 11.56 14.13 -9.64
CA PRO A 16 12.34 14.97 -8.73
C PRO A 16 11.50 15.94 -7.88
N ASN A 17 10.25 16.21 -8.29
CA ASN A 17 9.30 17.01 -7.52
C ASN A 17 8.64 16.21 -6.37
N ILE A 18 8.77 14.88 -6.36
CA ILE A 18 8.32 14.05 -5.24
C ILE A 18 9.43 14.06 -4.18
N LYS A 19 9.26 14.91 -3.16
CA LYS A 19 10.16 14.93 -2.00
C LYS A 19 10.10 13.58 -1.29
N THR A 20 11.21 12.86 -1.24
CA THR A 20 11.33 11.54 -0.59
C THR A 20 11.00 11.56 0.90
N GLU A 21 11.09 12.74 1.52
CA GLU A 21 10.70 13.03 2.91
C GLU A 21 9.21 12.82 3.20
N LYS A 22 8.37 12.66 2.16
CA LYS A 22 6.93 12.39 2.28
C LYS A 22 6.51 11.04 1.67
N ILE A 23 7.47 10.16 1.38
CA ILE A 23 7.14 8.83 0.86
C ILE A 23 6.58 7.99 2.00
N ARG A 24 5.26 7.92 2.06
CA ARG A 24 4.57 6.91 2.86
C ARG A 24 4.73 5.57 2.16
N GLY A 25 5.55 4.69 2.71
CA GLY A 25 5.81 3.38 2.12
C GLY A 25 4.71 2.38 2.48
N LEU A 26 4.28 1.57 1.52
CA LEU A 26 3.34 0.49 1.75
C LEU A 26 4.09 -0.84 1.84
N LEU A 27 3.91 -1.57 2.94
CA LEU A 27 4.46 -2.91 3.15
C LEU A 27 3.30 -3.92 3.06
N VAL A 28 3.32 -4.78 2.03
CA VAL A 28 2.26 -5.76 1.80
C VAL A 28 2.70 -7.13 2.30
N ILE A 29 1.96 -7.73 3.24
CA ILE A 29 2.32 -9.02 3.83
C ILE A 29 1.14 -9.98 3.93
N GLY A 30 1.32 -11.20 3.42
CA GLY A 30 0.43 -12.34 3.65
C GLY A 30 -1.06 -12.12 3.32
N LEU A 31 -1.84 -13.18 3.52
CA LEU A 31 -3.30 -13.12 3.42
C LEU A 31 -3.86 -13.04 4.84
N LYS A 32 -4.72 -12.06 5.11
CA LYS A 32 -5.33 -11.87 6.45
C LYS A 32 -6.15 -13.08 6.86
N SER A 33 -6.80 -13.72 5.88
CA SER A 33 -7.57 -14.95 6.05
C SER A 33 -6.75 -16.14 6.58
N ARG A 34 -5.42 -16.10 6.44
CA ARG A 34 -4.50 -17.16 6.90
C ARG A 34 -3.74 -16.78 8.16
N MET A 35 -4.01 -15.61 8.74
CA MET A 35 -3.37 -15.14 9.97
C MET A 35 -4.24 -15.48 11.17
N SER A 36 -3.60 -15.89 12.26
CA SER A 36 -4.23 -16.01 13.57
C SER A 36 -4.63 -14.64 14.12
N LYS A 37 -5.52 -14.65 15.12
CA LYS A 37 -5.96 -13.41 15.79
C LYS A 37 -4.79 -12.66 16.42
N ASP A 38 -3.86 -13.38 17.05
CA ASP A 38 -2.67 -12.80 17.68
C ASP A 38 -1.73 -12.15 16.66
N GLU A 39 -1.57 -12.75 15.47
CA GLU A 39 -0.79 -12.16 14.38
C GLU A 39 -1.44 -10.88 13.87
N ILE A 40 -2.76 -10.87 13.70
CA ILE A 40 -3.50 -9.67 13.28
C ILE A 40 -3.34 -8.54 14.29
N ASP A 41 -3.45 -8.84 15.60
CA ASP A 41 -3.32 -7.83 16.64
C ASP A 41 -1.87 -7.32 16.78
N ARG A 42 -0.87 -8.18 16.57
CA ARG A 42 0.53 -7.76 16.44
C ARG A 42 0.72 -6.83 15.25
N LEU A 43 0.13 -7.12 14.09
CA LEU A 43 0.23 -6.26 12.91
C LEU A 43 -0.40 -4.89 13.15
N LYS A 44 -1.57 -4.83 13.79
CA LYS A 44 -2.18 -3.54 14.17
C LYS A 44 -1.28 -2.72 15.11
N SER A 45 -0.69 -3.37 16.11
CA SER A 45 0.23 -2.74 17.06
C SER A 45 1.52 -2.26 16.39
N LEU A 46 2.02 -2.99 15.39
CA LEU A 46 3.16 -2.55 14.58
C LEU A 46 2.78 -1.36 13.71
N ASN A 47 1.62 -1.41 13.07
CA ASN A 47 1.16 -0.34 12.17
C ASN A 47 0.95 0.99 12.92
N SER A 48 0.46 0.95 14.17
CA SER A 48 0.30 2.17 14.98
C SER A 48 1.63 2.82 15.40
N ARG A 49 2.73 2.08 15.36
CA ARG A 49 4.08 2.57 15.70
C ARG A 49 4.85 3.08 14.48
N LEU A 50 4.35 2.83 13.27
CA LEU A 50 4.98 3.29 12.04
C LEU A 50 4.42 4.68 11.67
N HIS A 51 5.29 5.68 11.62
CA HIS A 51 4.91 7.04 11.21
C HIS A 51 4.88 7.21 9.69
N ASP A 52 5.86 6.63 8.99
CA ASP A 52 6.07 6.81 7.55
C ASP A 52 5.72 5.58 6.71
N TYR A 53 5.30 4.48 7.34
CA TYR A 53 4.98 3.24 6.63
C TYR A 53 3.64 2.71 7.09
N GLU A 54 2.89 2.12 6.16
CA GLU A 54 1.68 1.38 6.46
C GLU A 54 1.90 -0.09 6.09
N ILE A 55 1.67 -0.98 7.04
CA ILE A 55 1.61 -2.42 6.79
C ILE A 55 0.17 -2.78 6.45
N VAL A 56 -0.04 -3.39 5.29
CA VAL A 56 -1.34 -3.90 4.83
C VAL A 56 -1.21 -5.36 4.42
N THR A 57 -2.32 -6.10 4.50
CA THR A 57 -2.38 -7.46 3.95
C THR A 57 -2.74 -7.44 2.46
N TYR A 58 -2.47 -8.55 1.74
CA TYR A 58 -2.85 -8.67 0.33
C TYR A 58 -4.35 -8.51 0.11
N ASP A 59 -5.17 -9.07 1.00
CA ASP A 59 -6.63 -8.99 0.93
C ASP A 59 -7.09 -7.53 1.09
N GLU A 60 -6.54 -6.81 2.08
CA GLU A 60 -6.85 -5.39 2.31
C GLU A 60 -6.41 -4.50 1.14
N LEU A 61 -5.24 -4.77 0.54
CA LEU A 61 -4.81 -4.06 -0.65
C LEU A 61 -5.73 -4.34 -1.84
N SER A 62 -6.09 -5.61 -2.05
CA SER A 62 -7.01 -6.02 -3.12
C SER A 62 -8.36 -5.29 -2.99
N ASP A 63 -8.90 -5.20 -1.78
CA ASP A 63 -10.16 -4.49 -1.53
C ASP A 63 -10.04 -2.97 -1.76
N ARG A 64 -8.91 -2.35 -1.37
CA ARG A 64 -8.64 -0.93 -1.69
C ARG A 64 -8.57 -0.70 -3.20
N ILE A 65 -7.92 -1.58 -3.96
CA ILE A 65 -7.82 -1.47 -5.42
C ILE A 65 -9.20 -1.66 -6.05
N LYS A 66 -9.98 -2.66 -5.64
CA LYS A 66 -11.35 -2.86 -6.14
C LYS A 66 -12.22 -1.64 -5.88
N ALA A 67 -12.16 -1.07 -4.68
CA ALA A 67 -12.89 0.15 -4.33
C ALA A 67 -12.45 1.33 -5.22
N PHE A 68 -11.15 1.49 -5.43
CA PHE A 68 -10.61 2.53 -6.31
C PHE A 68 -11.09 2.37 -7.76
N VAL A 69 -11.00 1.17 -8.34
CA VAL A 69 -11.49 0.88 -9.68
C VAL A 69 -12.99 1.13 -9.78
N LYS A 70 -13.78 0.72 -8.78
CA LYS A 70 -15.22 1.00 -8.75
C LYS A 70 -15.51 2.49 -8.74
N LEU A 71 -14.78 3.28 -7.95
CA LEU A 71 -14.90 4.74 -7.93
C LEU A 71 -14.52 5.37 -9.28
N LEU A 72 -13.47 4.87 -9.93
CA LEU A 72 -13.10 5.32 -11.27
C LEU A 72 -14.18 4.99 -12.30
N LEU A 73 -14.72 3.78 -12.30
CA LEU A 73 -15.80 3.36 -13.19
C LEU A 73 -17.08 4.17 -12.97
N LEU A 74 -17.41 4.52 -11.72
CA LEU A 74 -18.54 5.40 -11.40
C LEU A 74 -18.31 6.82 -11.94
N ARG A 75 -17.07 7.31 -11.90
CA ARG A 75 -16.74 8.69 -12.29
C ARG A 75 -16.56 8.89 -13.80
N PHE A 76 -16.03 7.89 -14.49
CA PHE A 76 -15.67 7.97 -15.91
C PHE A 76 -16.56 7.09 -16.81
N GLY A 77 -17.49 6.33 -16.22
CA GLY A 77 -18.30 5.35 -16.94
C GLY A 77 -17.49 4.11 -17.35
N PRO A 78 -18.15 2.98 -17.68
CA PRO A 78 -17.48 1.91 -18.41
C PRO A 78 -17.00 2.46 -19.76
N TYR A 79 -15.73 2.21 -20.10
CA TYR A 79 -15.16 2.55 -21.39
C TYR A 79 -15.99 1.82 -22.47
N THR A 80 -16.89 2.55 -23.10
CA THR A 80 -17.68 2.06 -24.24
C THR A 80 -16.80 2.32 -25.47
N MET A 81 -16.14 1.27 -25.95
CA MET A 81 -15.73 1.21 -27.36
C MET A 81 -16.95 0.92 -28.21
#